data_AF-A0A2X1BXB4-F1
#
_entry.id   AF-A0A2X1BXB4-F1
#
_cell.length_a   1.000
_cell.length_b   1.000
_cell.length_c   1.000
_cell.angle_alpha   90.00
_cell.angle_beta   90.00
_cell.angle_gamma   90.00
#
_symmetry.space_group_name_H-M   'P 1'
#
loop_
_entity.id
_entity.type
_entity.pdbx_description
1 polymer ?
#
loop_
_entity_poly.entity_id
_entity_poly.type
_entity_poly.pdbx_seq_one_letter_code
_entity_poly.pdbx_strand_id
1 'polypeptide(L)'
;MIMSIIFKNGQWQKWGQSTMLWSFLAMLALRAIPLTILSVRSGMDVNEAFTALISSLTQIAIFLGVIGVLLSLLFKFAYKLIEHPEYHRWSKNVLNVSIIMMFFAMIGPFVFGIL
;
A
#
# COMPACT_ATOMS: atom_id res chain seq x y z
N MET A 1 2.31 -2.52 22.49
CA MET A 1 2.35 -3.92 21.99
C MET A 1 2.77 -4.93 23.05
N ILE A 2 3.84 -4.70 23.82
CA ILE A 2 4.31 -5.68 24.83
C ILE A 2 3.20 -6.02 25.84
N MET A 3 2.52 -5.01 26.41
CA MET A 3 1.41 -5.25 27.33
C MET A 3 0.20 -5.93 26.68
N SER A 4 -0.13 -5.63 25.42
CA SER A 4 -1.30 -6.26 24.77
C SER A 4 -1.10 -7.75 24.47
N ILE A 5 0.15 -8.16 24.23
CA ILE A 5 0.52 -9.57 24.01
C ILE A 5 0.42 -10.34 25.33
N ILE A 6 0.88 -9.75 26.44
CA ILE A 6 0.83 -10.34 27.78
C ILE A 6 -0.63 -10.52 28.25
N PHE A 7 -1.48 -9.51 28.04
CA PHE A 7 -2.89 -9.56 28.47
C PHE A 7 -3.85 -10.20 27.46
N LYS A 8 -3.35 -10.78 26.35
CA LYS A 8 -4.16 -11.38 25.25
C LYS A 8 -5.32 -10.49 24.78
N ASN A 9 -5.19 -9.18 24.89
CA ASN A 9 -6.30 -8.27 24.58
C ASN A 9 -6.17 -7.73 23.16
N GLY A 10 -6.90 -8.35 22.23
CA GLY A 10 -6.80 -8.07 20.79
C GLY A 10 -7.17 -6.64 20.39
N GLN A 11 -8.01 -5.94 21.17
CA GLN A 11 -8.31 -4.53 20.92
C GLN A 11 -7.07 -3.65 21.12
N TRP A 12 -6.31 -3.87 22.19
CA TRP A 12 -5.10 -3.09 22.49
C TRP A 12 -3.99 -3.31 21.46
N GLN A 13 -3.96 -4.49 20.83
CA GLN A 13 -3.03 -4.77 19.75
C GLN A 13 -3.41 -4.00 18.47
N LYS A 14 -4.70 -3.93 18.13
CA LYS A 14 -5.20 -3.12 16.98
C LYS A 14 -4.90 -1.64 17.17
N TRP A 15 -5.17 -1.09 18.36
CA TRP A 15 -4.87 0.30 18.68
C TRP A 15 -3.36 0.57 18.59
N GLY A 16 -2.52 -0.30 19.15
CA GLY A 16 -1.07 -0.15 19.06
C GLY A 16 -0.52 -0.17 17.62
N GLN A 17 -1.05 -1.06 16.76
CA GLN A 17 -0.68 -1.09 15.34
C GLN A 17 -1.14 0.18 14.61
N SER A 18 -2.34 0.67 14.90
CA SER A 18 -2.86 1.92 14.33
C SER A 18 -2.00 3.12 14.73
N THR A 19 -1.67 3.27 16.02
CA THR A 19 -0.84 4.38 16.51
C THR A 19 0.58 4.32 15.94
N MET A 20 1.14 3.12 15.73
CA MET A 20 2.44 2.96 15.08
C MET A 20 2.43 3.43 13.62
N LEU A 21 1.39 3.06 12.87
CA LEU A 21 1.23 3.50 11.48
C LEU A 21 1.07 5.04 11.40
N TRP A 22 0.20 5.60 12.24
CA TRP A 22 -0.04 7.05 12.28
C TRP A 22 1.18 7.85 12.71
N SER A 23 1.95 7.38 13.69
CA SER A 23 3.17 8.06 14.12
C SER A 23 4.27 8.02 13.06
N PHE A 24 4.41 6.91 12.33
CA PHE A 24 5.31 6.82 11.18
C PHE A 24 4.91 7.78 10.05
N LEU A 25 3.63 7.80 9.67
CA LEU A 25 3.10 8.72 8.67
C LEU A 25 3.27 10.19 9.08
N ALA A 26 3.03 10.51 10.35
CA ALA A 26 3.22 11.86 10.88
C ALA A 26 4.70 12.30 10.79
N MET A 27 5.65 11.42 11.14
CA MET A 27 7.08 11.73 11.01
C MET A 27 7.51 11.94 9.55
N LEU A 28 6.99 11.13 8.62
CA LEU A 28 7.24 11.32 7.19
C LEU A 28 6.69 12.65 6.68
N ALA A 29 5.44 12.99 7.05
CA ALA A 29 4.82 14.24 6.64
C ALA A 29 5.55 15.47 7.19
N LEU A 30 5.94 15.43 8.47
CA LEU A 30 6.67 16.52 9.12
C LEU A 30 8.03 16.78 8.46
N ARG A 31 8.62 15.78 7.80
CA ARG A 31 9.86 15.92 7.03
C ARG A 31 9.63 16.28 5.56
N ALA A 32 8.59 15.73 4.94
CA ALA A 32 8.27 15.95 3.53
C ALA A 32 7.73 17.37 3.27
N ILE A 33 6.87 17.89 4.16
CA ILE A 33 6.23 19.20 3.99
C ILE A 33 7.24 20.35 3.95
N PRO A 34 8.23 20.46 4.86
CA PRO A 34 9.21 21.54 4.79
C PRO A 34 10.09 21.45 3.53
N LEU A 35 10.45 20.24 3.11
CA LEU A 35 11.26 20.02 1.91
C LEU A 35 10.52 20.47 0.65
N THR A 36 9.22 20.19 0.53
CA THR A 36 8.43 20.63 -0.62
C THR A 36 8.19 22.14 -0.61
N ILE A 37 7.93 22.75 0.54
CA ILE A 37 7.76 24.21 0.66
C ILE A 37 9.05 24.96 0.28
N LEU A 38 10.22 24.45 0.67
CA LEU A 38 11.50 25.10 0.36
C LEU A 38 11.98 24.87 -1.09
N SER A 39 11.50 23.82 -1.75
CA SER A 39 11.96 23.43 -3.11
C SER A 39 11.10 23.99 -4.24
N VAL A 40 9.85 24.40 -3.98
CA VAL A 40 8.91 24.87 -5.00
C VAL A 40 8.96 26.40 -5.10
N ARG A 41 9.35 26.93 -6.28
CA ARG A 41 9.39 28.38 -6.54
C ARG A 41 8.26 28.85 -7.48
N SER A 42 7.70 27.96 -8.30
CA SER A 42 6.68 28.25 -9.30
C SER A 42 5.53 27.22 -9.26
N GLY A 43 4.35 27.61 -9.75
CA GLY A 43 3.22 26.69 -9.95
C GLY A 43 3.50 25.57 -10.95
N MET A 44 4.46 25.74 -11.86
CA MET A 44 4.94 24.67 -12.75
C MET A 44 5.67 23.56 -11.99
N ASP A 45 6.51 23.92 -11.01
CA ASP A 45 7.26 22.94 -10.20
C ASP A 45 6.32 22.04 -9.40
N VAL A 46 5.18 22.60 -8.96
CA VAL A 46 4.12 21.83 -8.27
C VAL A 46 3.51 20.78 -9.20
N ASN A 47 3.24 21.15 -10.45
CA ASN A 47 2.64 20.24 -11.41
C ASN A 47 3.60 19.10 -11.81
N GLU A 48 4.88 19.43 -12.00
CA GLU A 48 5.92 18.42 -12.25
C GLU A 48 6.09 17.46 -11.06
N ALA A 49 6.12 17.99 -9.83
CA ALA A 49 6.21 17.18 -8.63
C ALA A 49 4.97 16.28 -8.45
N PHE A 50 3.77 16.79 -8.74
CA PHE A 50 2.53 16.03 -8.65
C PHE A 50 2.48 14.91 -9.70
N THR A 51 2.90 15.21 -10.93
CA THR A 51 2.99 14.22 -12.03
C THR A 51 4.01 13.14 -11.70
N ALA A 52 5.18 13.50 -11.15
CA ALA A 52 6.20 12.56 -10.70
C ALA A 52 5.70 11.67 -9.54
N LEU A 53 4.95 12.23 -8.59
CA LEU A 53 4.32 11.48 -7.51
C LEU A 53 3.28 10.48 -8.04
N ILE A 54 2.42 10.89 -8.96
CA ILE A 54 1.43 9.97 -9.56
C ILE A 54 2.14 8.86 -10.32
N SER A 55 3.14 9.20 -11.14
CA SER A 55 3.94 8.23 -11.90
C SER A 55 4.63 7.22 -10.98
N SER A 56 5.29 7.68 -9.92
CA SER A 56 5.94 6.79 -8.95
C SER A 56 4.94 5.92 -8.19
N LEU A 57 3.79 6.46 -7.77
CA LEU A 57 2.72 5.67 -7.13
C LEU A 57 2.17 4.58 -8.05
N THR A 58 1.99 4.87 -9.34
CA THR A 58 1.53 3.85 -10.29
C THR A 58 2.56 2.75 -10.52
N GLN A 59 3.85 3.08 -10.62
CA GLN A 59 4.91 2.07 -10.71
C GLN A 59 4.95 1.17 -9.47
N ILE A 60 4.87 1.76 -8.27
CA ILE A 60 4.82 1.01 -7.01
C ILE A 60 3.58 0.10 -6.96
N ALA A 61 2.42 0.62 -7.38
CA ALA A 61 1.18 -0.15 -7.37
C ALA A 61 1.22 -1.32 -8.34
N ILE A 62 1.79 -1.15 -9.54
CA ILE A 62 2.00 -2.24 -10.50
C ILE A 62 2.96 -3.28 -9.92
N PHE A 63 4.08 -2.85 -9.34
CA PHE A 63 5.08 -3.74 -8.75
C PHE A 63 4.49 -4.59 -7.60
N LEU A 64 3.78 -3.95 -6.67
CA LEU A 64 3.05 -4.63 -5.60
C LEU A 64 1.95 -5.55 -6.13
N GLY A 65 1.27 -5.15 -7.21
CA GLY A 65 0.30 -5.98 -7.90
C GLY A 65 0.92 -7.28 -8.42
N VAL A 66 2.05 -7.20 -9.11
CA VAL A 66 2.78 -8.38 -9.61
C VAL A 66 3.23 -9.28 -8.46
N ILE A 67 3.78 -8.70 -7.40
CA ILE A 67 4.16 -9.45 -6.18
C ILE A 67 2.94 -10.14 -5.58
N GLY A 68 1.80 -9.47 -5.51
CA GLY A 68 0.57 -10.05 -4.98
C GLY A 68 0.04 -11.20 -5.84
N VAL A 69 0.14 -11.12 -7.17
CA VAL A 69 -0.18 -12.25 -8.05
C VAL A 69 0.74 -13.45 -7.79
N LEU A 70 2.05 -13.22 -7.62
CA LEU A 70 3.00 -14.28 -7.26
C LEU A 70 2.67 -14.91 -5.89
N LEU A 71 2.33 -14.09 -4.89
CA LEU A 71 1.87 -14.54 -3.58
C LEU A 71 0.58 -15.37 -3.66
N SER A 72 -0.38 -14.95 -4.49
CA SER A 72 -1.60 -15.71 -4.73
C SER A 72 -1.31 -17.11 -5.27
N LEU A 73 -0.38 -17.23 -6.22
CA LEU A 73 0.05 -18.51 -6.76
C LEU A 73 0.72 -19.36 -5.69
N LEU A 74 1.58 -18.77 -4.86
CA LEU A 74 2.21 -19.46 -3.75
C LEU A 74 1.18 -20.00 -2.75
N PHE A 75 0.17 -19.21 -2.38
CA PHE A 75 -0.93 -19.68 -1.54
C PHE A 75 -1.77 -20.78 -2.19
N LYS A 76 -1.92 -20.76 -3.52
CA LYS A 76 -2.59 -21.83 -4.27
C LYS A 76 -1.80 -23.15 -4.21
N PHE A 77 -0.47 -23.08 -4.30
CA PHE A 77 0.40 -24.24 -4.10
C PHE A 77 0.35 -24.75 -2.65
N ALA A 78 0.39 -23.85 -1.68
CA ALA A 78 0.27 -24.20 -0.26
C ALA A 78 -1.07 -24.90 0.04
N TYR A 79 -2.17 -24.43 -0.55
CA TYR A 79 -3.47 -25.10 -0.45
C TYR A 79 -3.43 -26.53 -1.01
N LYS A 80 -2.76 -26.74 -2.15
CA LYS A 80 -2.64 -28.09 -2.74
C LYS A 80 -1.77 -29.05 -1.91
N LEU A 81 -0.87 -28.51 -1.08
CA LEU A 81 0.05 -29.30 -0.26
C LEU A 81 -0.52 -29.60 1.14
N ILE A 82 -1.23 -28.64 1.73
CA ILE A 82 -1.68 -28.68 3.15
C ILE A 82 -3.22 -28.84 3.26
N GLU A 83 -3.97 -28.57 2.19
CA GLU A 83 -5.44 -28.63 2.10
C GLU A 83 -6.20 -27.74 3.11
N HIS A 84 -5.51 -26.80 3.77
CA HIS A 84 -6.14 -25.89 4.72
C HIS A 84 -7.00 -24.83 3.97
N PRO A 85 -8.31 -24.71 4.30
CA PRO A 85 -9.25 -23.86 3.55
C PRO A 85 -8.90 -22.36 3.56
N GLU A 86 -8.15 -21.91 4.56
CA GLU A 86 -7.71 -20.50 4.67
C GLU A 86 -6.77 -20.09 3.54
N TYR A 87 -5.87 -20.98 3.09
CA TYR A 87 -4.95 -20.70 1.99
C TYR A 87 -5.67 -20.52 0.66
N HIS A 88 -6.77 -21.23 0.45
CA HIS A 88 -7.61 -21.03 -0.73
C HIS A 88 -8.29 -19.66 -0.72
N ARG A 89 -8.79 -19.24 0.45
CA ARG A 89 -9.42 -17.92 0.63
C ARG A 89 -8.41 -16.79 0.42
N TRP A 90 -7.20 -16.92 0.98
CA TRP A 90 -6.14 -15.93 0.83
C TRP A 90 -5.64 -15.85 -0.61
N SER A 91 -5.45 -16.98 -1.29
CA SER A 91 -5.06 -17.00 -2.71
C SER A 91 -6.03 -16.21 -3.58
N LYS A 92 -7.35 -16.45 -3.43
CA LYS A 92 -8.40 -15.73 -4.19
C LYS A 92 -8.47 -14.25 -3.83
N ASN A 93 -8.44 -13.91 -2.54
CA ASN A 93 -8.54 -12.52 -2.11
C ASN A 93 -7.34 -11.70 -2.57
N VAL A 94 -6.12 -12.23 -2.39
CA VAL A 94 -4.89 -11.56 -2.83
C VAL A 94 -4.92 -11.36 -4.35
N LEU A 95 -5.32 -12.37 -5.12
CA LEU A 95 -5.44 -12.26 -6.58
C LEU A 95 -6.40 -11.15 -6.99
N ASN A 96 -7.61 -11.15 -6.42
CA ASN A 96 -8.63 -10.15 -6.75
C ASN A 96 -8.15 -8.73 -6.42
N VAL A 97 -7.59 -8.54 -5.22
CA VAL A 97 -7.07 -7.24 -4.79
C VAL A 97 -5.93 -6.78 -5.69
N SER A 98 -4.99 -7.66 -6.04
CA SER A 98 -3.87 -7.33 -6.93
C SER A 98 -4.31 -6.94 -8.33
N ILE A 99 -5.30 -7.63 -8.90
CA ILE A 99 -5.85 -7.28 -10.22
C ILE A 99 -6.56 -5.93 -10.17
N ILE A 100 -7.41 -5.71 -9.18
CA ILE A 100 -8.12 -4.43 -9.00
C ILE A 100 -7.10 -3.29 -8.83
N MET A 101 -6.07 -3.50 -8.02
CA MET A 101 -5.03 -2.51 -7.77
C MET A 101 -4.22 -2.17 -9.02
N MET A 102 -3.87 -3.16 -9.85
CA MET A 102 -3.23 -2.91 -11.15
C MET A 102 -4.14 -2.19 -12.13
N PHE A 103 -5.43 -2.53 -12.15
CA PHE A 103 -6.41 -1.84 -12.99
C PHE A 103 -6.53 -0.35 -12.62
N PHE A 104 -6.64 -0.04 -11.33
CA PHE A 104 -6.63 1.34 -10.85
C PHE A 104 -5.31 2.06 -11.12
N ALA A 105 -4.17 1.38 -10.96
CA ALA A 105 -2.87 1.96 -11.28
C ALA A 105 -2.71 2.31 -12.77
N MET A 106 -3.35 1.55 -13.65
CA MET A 106 -3.33 1.81 -15.09
C MET A 106 -4.26 2.97 -15.49
N ILE A 107 -5.42 3.11 -14.82
CA ILE A 107 -6.40 4.16 -15.09
C ILE A 107 -6.04 5.50 -14.43
N GLY A 108 -5.40 5.46 -13.25
CA GLY A 108 -5.04 6.64 -12.47
C GLY A 108 -4.36 7.76 -13.27
N PRO A 109 -3.31 7.47 -14.06
CA PRO A 109 -2.62 8.48 -14.87
C PRO A 109 -3.52 9.10 -15.93
N PHE A 110 -4.49 8.37 -16.49
CA PHE A 110 -5.42 8.93 -17.48
C PHE A 110 -6.45 9.84 -16.82
N VAL A 111 -6.95 9.47 -15.64
CA VAL A 111 -7.92 10.29 -14.90
C VAL A 111 -7.28 11.60 -14.41
N PHE A 112 -6.04 11.52 -13.91
CA PHE A 112 -5.34 12.68 -13.36
C PHE A 112 -4.48 13.44 -14.37
N GLY A 113 -4.07 12.82 -15.49
CA GLY A 113 -3.30 13.46 -16.55
C GLY A 113 -4.15 14.21 -17.59
N ILE A 114 -5.47 14.08 -17.52
CA ILE A 114 -6.44 14.90 -18.28
C ILE A 114 -6.82 16.19 -17.52
N LEU A 115 -6.56 16.23 -16.21
CA LEU A 115 -6.73 17.40 -15.34
C LEU A 115 -5.47 18.27 -15.32
#